data_AF-A0A4C1TGN9-F1
#
_entry.id   AF-A0A4C1TGN9-F1
#
_cell.length_a   1.000
_cell.length_b   1.000
_cell.length_c   1.000
_cell.angle_alpha   90.00
_cell.angle_beta   90.00
_cell.angle_gamma   90.00
#
_symmetry.space_group_name_H-M   'P 1'
#
loop_
_entity.id
_entity.type
_entity.pdbx_description
1 polymer ?
#
loop_
_entity_poly.entity_id
_entity_poly.type
_entity_poly.pdbx_seq_one_letter_code
_entity_poly.pdbx_strand_id
1 'polypeptide(L)'
;MRCREKIGDVYGFNAVSVRVEQSWFKRFQARNDVENESGSGRPVTDKIDAIFEKVEKDRHISSYDIAEDLGIDCKRVLTRLNKAGYTKRLDTWIPHKLTKRNFVERVLCNSLLKPNCF
;
A
#
# COMPACT_ATOMS: atom_id res chain seq x y z
N MET A 1 -30.63 -7.12 -35.43
CA MET A 1 -31.55 -6.79 -34.31
C MET A 1 -30.83 -5.86 -33.37
N ARG A 2 -31.41 -4.68 -33.09
CA ARG A 2 -30.79 -3.67 -32.21
C ARG A 2 -31.08 -4.11 -30.77
N CYS A 3 -30.07 -4.48 -29.99
CA CYS A 3 -30.25 -5.01 -28.64
C CYS A 3 -31.06 -4.05 -27.76
N ARG A 4 -30.96 -2.75 -28.00
CA ARG A 4 -31.76 -1.71 -27.33
C ARG A 4 -33.27 -1.86 -27.50
N GLU A 5 -33.76 -2.32 -28.65
CA GLU A 5 -35.20 -2.50 -28.88
C GLU A 5 -35.73 -3.59 -27.94
N LYS A 6 -35.06 -4.75 -27.89
CA LYS A 6 -35.42 -5.86 -27.00
C LYS A 6 -35.30 -5.50 -25.51
N ILE A 7 -34.27 -4.75 -25.14
CA ILE A 7 -34.08 -4.29 -23.75
C ILE A 7 -35.15 -3.25 -23.39
N GLY A 8 -35.51 -2.38 -24.34
CA GLY A 8 -36.58 -1.39 -24.20
C GLY A 8 -37.95 -2.03 -23.99
N ASP A 9 -38.24 -3.14 -24.67
CA ASP A 9 -39.51 -3.86 -24.53
C ASP A 9 -39.69 -4.49 -23.14
N VAL A 10 -38.59 -4.89 -22.47
CA VAL A 10 -38.64 -5.54 -21.15
C VAL A 10 -38.47 -4.54 -19.99
N TYR A 11 -37.57 -3.56 -20.14
CA TYR A 11 -37.15 -2.66 -19.05
C TYR A 11 -37.46 -1.18 -19.30
N GLY A 12 -38.06 -0.84 -20.46
CA GLY A 12 -38.38 0.52 -20.87
C GLY A 12 -37.29 1.19 -21.72
N PHE A 13 -37.70 2.07 -22.65
CA PHE A 13 -36.78 2.75 -23.59
C PHE A 13 -35.69 3.64 -22.96
N ASN A 14 -35.83 3.95 -21.66
CA ASN A 14 -34.85 4.69 -20.86
C ASN A 14 -33.78 3.79 -20.20
N ALA A 15 -33.91 2.46 -20.28
CA ALA A 15 -33.01 1.53 -19.62
C ALA A 15 -31.56 1.63 -20.13
N VAL A 16 -31.38 1.83 -21.44
CA VAL A 16 -30.05 1.92 -22.07
C VAL A 16 -30.05 2.97 -23.19
N SER A 17 -29.06 3.85 -23.17
CA SER A 17 -28.84 4.81 -24.26
C SER A 17 -28.12 4.14 -25.44
N VAL A 18 -28.34 4.66 -26.65
CA VAL A 18 -27.65 4.17 -27.87
C VAL A 18 -26.12 4.20 -27.71
N ARG A 19 -25.58 5.21 -26.99
CA ARG A 19 -24.15 5.33 -26.72
C ARG A 19 -23.63 4.18 -25.85
N VAL A 20 -24.40 3.80 -24.83
CA VAL A 20 -24.06 2.68 -23.94
C VAL A 20 -24.11 1.36 -24.71
N GLU A 21 -25.14 1.12 -25.52
CA GLU A 21 -25.25 -0.06 -26.40
C GLU A 21 -24.03 -0.19 -27.34
N GLN A 22 -23.65 0.89 -28.02
CA GLN A 22 -22.51 0.89 -28.94
C GLN A 22 -21.17 0.70 -28.21
N SER A 23 -21.00 1.30 -27.02
CA SER A 23 -19.80 1.12 -26.19
C SER A 23 -19.63 -0.33 -25.74
N TRP A 24 -20.71 -0.95 -25.27
CA TRP A 24 -20.73 -2.36 -24.90
C TRP A 24 -20.47 -3.28 -26.09
N PHE A 25 -21.06 -3.01 -27.25
CA PHE A 25 -20.83 -3.80 -28.45
C PHE A 25 -19.35 -3.80 -28.86
N LYS A 26 -18.68 -2.65 -28.78
CA LYS A 26 -17.22 -2.55 -29.01
C LYS A 26 -16.42 -3.32 -27.96
N ARG A 27 -16.79 -3.23 -26.69
CA ARG A 27 -16.13 -3.98 -25.60
C ARG A 27 -16.27 -5.49 -25.78
N PHE A 28 -17.45 -5.98 -26.16
CA PHE A 28 -17.68 -7.39 -26.44
C PHE A 28 -16.90 -7.89 -27.65
N GLN A 29 -16.81 -7.10 -28.74
CA GLN A 29 -15.94 -7.46 -29.87
C GLN A 29 -14.47 -7.57 -29.48
N ALA A 30 -14.02 -6.71 -28.56
CA ALA A 30 -12.67 -6.75 -28.02
C ALA A 30 -12.42 -7.86 -26.98
N ARG A 31 -13.43 -8.71 -26.68
CA ARG A 31 -13.38 -9.74 -25.61
C ARG A 31 -12.98 -9.19 -24.24
N ASN A 32 -13.38 -7.96 -23.93
CA ASN A 32 -13.18 -7.38 -22.61
C ASN A 32 -14.24 -7.90 -21.62
N ASP A 33 -13.89 -7.91 -20.34
CA ASP A 33 -14.79 -8.34 -19.27
C ASP A 33 -16.00 -7.40 -19.11
N VAL A 34 -17.07 -7.94 -18.52
CA VAL A 34 -18.31 -7.22 -18.21
C VAL A 34 -18.15 -6.30 -17.01
N GLU A 35 -17.11 -6.51 -16.20
CA GLU A 35 -16.87 -5.70 -15.02
C GLU A 35 -16.44 -4.27 -15.39
N ASN A 36 -16.87 -3.32 -14.57
CA ASN A 36 -16.39 -1.95 -14.72
C ASN A 36 -14.89 -1.91 -14.43
N GLU A 37 -14.17 -1.18 -15.28
CA GLU A 37 -12.80 -0.80 -14.97
C GLU A 37 -12.78 -0.14 -13.59
N SER A 38 -11.79 -0.51 -12.78
CA SER A 38 -11.58 0.11 -11.48
C SER A 38 -11.44 1.61 -11.70
N GLY A 39 -12.39 2.40 -11.21
CA GLY A 39 -12.35 3.85 -11.38
C GLY A 39 -11.01 4.40 -10.87
N SER A 40 -10.46 5.42 -11.54
CA SER A 40 -9.12 5.95 -11.26
C SER A 40 -8.91 6.47 -9.84
N GLY A 41 -9.95 6.48 -9.01
CA GLY A 41 -9.94 6.96 -7.64
C GLY A 41 -9.49 8.41 -7.56
N ARG A 42 -9.44 8.93 -6.33
CA ARG A 42 -8.72 10.16 -6.04
C ARG A 42 -7.26 9.79 -5.79
N PRO A 43 -6.27 10.45 -6.42
CA PRO A 43 -4.87 10.24 -6.07
C PRO A 43 -4.68 10.61 -4.60
N VAL A 44 -4.22 9.65 -3.79
CA VAL A 44 -3.87 9.88 -2.39
C VAL A 44 -2.36 9.98 -2.28
N THR A 45 -1.76 10.92 -2.99
CA THR A 45 -0.30 10.88 -3.21
C THR A 45 0.48 11.83 -2.30
N ASP A 46 -0.10 12.97 -1.93
CA ASP A 46 0.74 14.12 -1.53
C ASP A 46 1.54 14.00 -0.23
N LYS A 47 1.24 13.03 0.64
CA LYS A 47 1.94 12.90 1.94
C LYS A 47 2.26 11.47 2.36
N ILE A 48 2.05 10.48 1.48
CA ILE A 48 2.38 9.08 1.84
C ILE A 48 3.88 8.89 1.89
N ASP A 49 4.60 9.39 0.88
CA ASP A 49 6.05 9.24 0.78
C ASP A 49 6.75 9.92 1.97
N ALA A 50 6.27 11.10 2.37
CA ALA A 50 6.77 11.81 3.55
C ALA A 50 6.55 11.07 4.88
N ILE A 51 5.48 10.26 5.00
CA ILE A 51 5.28 9.39 6.18
C ILE A 51 6.36 8.32 6.21
N PHE A 52 6.65 7.67 5.08
CA PHE A 52 7.63 6.59 5.02
C PHE A 52 9.06 7.10 5.18
N GLU A 53 9.40 8.24 4.60
CA GLU A 53 10.71 8.88 4.77
C GLU A 53 11.02 9.14 6.25
N LYS A 54 10.04 9.61 7.03
CA LYS A 54 10.20 9.82 8.47
C LYS A 54 10.46 8.53 9.24
N VAL A 55 9.74 7.45 8.91
CA VAL A 55 9.91 6.14 9.56
C VAL A 55 11.24 5.48 9.18
N GLU A 56 11.73 5.68 7.96
CA GLU A 56 13.04 5.18 7.53
C GLU A 56 14.19 5.92 8.23
N LYS A 57 14.03 7.24 8.42
CA LYS A 57 15.03 8.07 9.11
C LYS A 57 15.09 7.76 10.61
N ASP A 58 13.94 7.57 11.25
CA ASP A 58 13.84 7.23 12.66
C ASP A 58 12.79 6.13 12.86
N ARG A 59 13.26 4.92 13.21
CA ARG A 59 12.38 3.77 13.44
C ARG A 59 11.59 3.88 14.75
N HIS A 60 11.95 4.82 15.63
CA HIS A 60 11.34 5.03 16.94
C HIS A 60 10.34 6.19 16.97
N ILE A 61 10.18 6.92 15.87
CA ILE A 61 9.26 8.05 15.78
C ILE A 61 7.82 7.61 16.07
N SER A 62 7.09 8.42 16.83
CA SER A 62 5.69 8.12 17.11
C SER A 62 4.79 8.51 15.93
N SER A 63 3.67 7.82 15.79
CA SER A 63 2.64 8.21 14.80
C SER A 63 2.07 9.60 15.07
N TYR A 64 2.14 10.07 16.32
CA TYR A 64 1.69 11.40 16.72
C TYR A 64 2.66 12.47 16.21
N ASP A 65 3.96 12.28 16.39
CA ASP A 65 4.98 13.22 15.92
C ASP A 65 4.96 13.33 14.39
N ILE A 66 4.80 12.20 13.68
CA ILE A 66 4.63 12.20 12.22
C ILE A 66 3.39 13.01 11.81
N ALA A 67 2.28 12.84 12.54
CA ALA A 67 1.01 13.49 12.27
C ALA A 67 1.08 15.00 12.50
N GLU A 68 1.71 15.44 13.58
CA GLU A 68 1.97 16.84 13.90
C GLU A 68 2.88 17.47 12.84
N ASP A 69 4.01 16.84 12.54
CA ASP A 69 4.99 17.35 11.59
C ASP A 69 4.44 17.48 10.16
N LEU A 70 3.58 16.54 9.74
CA LEU A 70 3.00 16.54 8.40
C LEU A 70 1.64 17.26 8.35
N GLY A 71 1.10 17.69 9.48
CA GLY A 71 -0.26 18.25 9.58
C GLY A 71 -1.32 17.28 9.03
N ILE A 72 -1.25 16.02 9.43
CA ILE A 72 -2.19 14.95 9.03
C ILE A 72 -2.82 14.38 10.29
N ASP A 73 -4.06 13.91 10.18
CA ASP A 73 -4.68 13.15 11.27
C ASP A 73 -3.89 11.86 11.60
N CYS A 74 -3.69 11.61 12.90
CA CYS A 74 -2.99 10.43 13.42
C CYS A 74 -3.57 9.11 12.91
N LYS A 75 -4.91 9.00 12.78
CA LYS A 75 -5.54 7.76 12.29
C LYS A 75 -5.18 7.49 10.84
N ARG A 76 -5.01 8.55 10.04
CA ARG A 76 -4.58 8.42 8.64
C ARG A 76 -3.13 7.95 8.55
N VAL A 77 -2.23 8.45 9.41
CA VAL A 77 -0.85 7.95 9.51
C VAL A 77 -0.86 6.46 9.87
N LEU A 78 -1.57 6.09 10.95
CA LEU A 78 -1.64 4.70 11.41
C LEU A 78 -2.23 3.75 10.35
N THR A 79 -3.29 4.17 9.65
CA THR A 79 -3.90 3.39 8.57
C THR A 79 -2.91 3.14 7.42
N ARG A 80 -2.07 4.13 7.10
CA ARG A 80 -1.07 4.00 6.03
C ARG A 80 0.07 3.07 6.43
N LEU A 81 0.57 3.23 7.66
CA LEU A 81 1.61 2.34 8.22
C LEU A 81 1.13 0.89 8.26
N ASN A 82 -0.09 0.64 8.74
CA ASN A 82 -0.68 -0.70 8.78
C ASN A 82 -0.84 -1.30 7.37
N LYS A 83 -1.30 -0.51 6.39
CA LYS A 83 -1.43 -0.96 4.99
C LYS A 83 -0.08 -1.31 4.36
N ALA A 84 1.00 -0.65 4.77
CA ALA A 84 2.36 -0.96 4.33
C ALA A 84 3.03 -2.08 5.14
N GLY A 85 2.34 -2.66 6.13
CA GLY A 85 2.86 -3.78 6.93
C GLY A 85 3.77 -3.39 8.10
N TYR A 86 3.86 -2.10 8.43
CA TYR A 86 4.58 -1.66 9.63
C TYR A 86 3.82 -2.08 10.89
N THR A 87 4.57 -2.60 11.87
CA THR A 87 4.03 -2.99 13.18
C THR A 87 4.91 -2.39 14.27
N LYS A 88 4.29 -1.95 15.37
CA LYS A 88 5.03 -1.49 16.54
C LYS A 88 5.66 -2.71 17.23
N ARG A 89 6.99 -2.73 17.29
CA ARG A 89 7.77 -3.73 18.02
C ARG A 89 8.62 -3.02 19.07
N LEU A 90 8.78 -3.65 20.22
CA LEU A 90 9.72 -3.18 21.23
C LEU A 90 11.13 -3.58 20.81
N ASP A 91 12.10 -2.72 21.12
CA ASP A 91 13.50 -3.06 20.91
C ASP A 91 13.91 -4.25 21.78
N THR A 92 14.86 -5.02 21.26
CA THR A 92 15.49 -6.09 22.05
C THR A 92 16.36 -5.47 23.12
N TRP A 93 16.16 -5.88 24.37
CA TRP A 93 17.02 -5.45 25.48
C TRP A 93 18.45 -5.97 25.28
N ILE A 94 19.41 -5.05 25.25
CA ILE A 94 20.84 -5.37 25.13
C ILE A 94 21.46 -5.26 26.53
N PRO A 95 22.05 -6.34 27.09
CA PRO A 95 22.47 -6.37 28.50
C PRO A 95 23.53 -5.35 28.91
N HIS A 96 24.38 -4.93 27.98
CA HIS A 96 25.43 -3.98 28.25
C HIS A 96 25.74 -3.13 27.01
N LYS A 97 26.14 -1.89 27.26
CA LYS A 97 26.63 -0.99 26.22
C LYS A 97 27.99 -1.49 25.73
N LEU A 98 28.08 -1.84 24.46
CA LEU A 98 29.36 -2.26 23.86
C LEU A 98 30.29 -1.06 23.74
N THR A 99 31.52 -1.23 24.21
CA THR A 99 32.63 -0.32 23.90
C THR A 99 33.20 -0.67 22.52
N LYS A 100 33.94 0.26 21.90
CA LYS A 100 34.59 0.02 20.59
C LYS A 100 35.44 -1.25 20.60
N ARG A 101 36.18 -1.50 21.69
CA ARG A 101 37.01 -2.71 21.85
C ARG A 101 36.17 -3.98 21.84
N ASN A 102 35.12 -4.02 22.68
CA ASN A 102 34.24 -5.19 22.78
C ASN A 102 33.48 -5.44 21.46
N PHE A 103 33.19 -4.40 20.69
CA PHE A 103 32.59 -4.54 19.36
C PHE A 103 33.55 -5.23 18.38
N VAL A 104 34.80 -4.77 18.30
CA VAL A 104 35.81 -5.37 17.41
C VAL A 104 36.09 -6.83 17.78
N GLU A 105 36.24 -7.13 19.07
CA GLU A 105 36.44 -8.50 19.55
C GLU A 105 35.28 -9.41 19.16
N ARG A 106 34.03 -8.95 19.28
CA ARG A 106 32.85 -9.74 18.86
C ARG A 106 32.78 -9.98 17.36
N VAL A 107 33.10 -8.95 16.55
CA VAL A 107 33.13 -9.09 15.09
C VAL A 107 34.20 -10.11 14.68
N LEU A 108 35.37 -10.08 15.33
CA LEU A 108 36.43 -11.06 15.11
C LEU A 108 35.99 -12.48 15.52
N CYS A 109 35.36 -12.65 16.68
CA CYS A 109 34.84 -13.96 17.08
C CYS A 109 33.81 -14.50 16.07
N ASN A 110 32.90 -13.66 15.58
CA ASN A 110 31.91 -14.07 14.58
C ASN A 110 32.54 -14.48 13.23
N SER A 111 33.65 -13.86 12.82
CA SER A 111 34.34 -14.24 11.58
C SER A 111 35.19 -15.51 11.73
N LEU A 112 35.64 -15.82 12.95
CA LEU A 112 36.38 -17.04 13.27
C LEU A 112 35.49 -18.26 13.47
N LEU A 113 34.19 -18.06 13.74
CA LEU A 113 33.19 -19.11 13.71
C LEU A 113 32.94 -19.55 12.25
N LYS A 114 33.75 -20.49 11.76
CA LYS A 114 33.42 -21.22 10.53
C LYS A 114 32.02 -21.86 10.70
N PRO A 115 31.18 -21.93 9.65
CA PRO A 115 30.07 -22.86 9.69
C PRO A 115 30.68 -24.24 9.92
N ASN A 116 30.39 -24.84 11.07
CA ASN A 116 30.61 -26.25 11.27
C ASN A 116 29.70 -26.95 10.27
N CYS A 117 30.24 -27.25 9.09
CA CYS A 117 29.62 -28.14 8.13
C CYS A 117 29.47 -29.49 8.84
N PHE A 118 28.23 -29.87 9.14
CA PHE A 118 27.80 -31.25 9.27
C PHE A 118 27.28 -31.70 7.91
#